data_AF-A0A7W2TCL6-F1
#
_entry.id   AF-A0A7W2TCL6-F1
#
_cell.length_a   1.000
_cell.length_b   1.000
_cell.length_c   1.000
_cell.angle_alpha   90.00
_cell.angle_beta   90.00
_cell.angle_gamma   90.00
#
_symmetry.space_group_name_H-M   'P 1'
#
loop_
_entity.id
_entity.type
_entity.pdbx_description
1 polymer ?
#
loop_
_entity_poly.entity_id
_entity_poly.type
_entity_poly.pdbx_seq_one_letter_code
_entity_poly.pdbx_strand_id
1 'polypeptide(L)'
;MKLDKQRVKNLKEYLGLTDAAKFCGFVIHIPENDEFIAKIVDNGFVKLIGYSCIPDYAIKYNRYDRAIKASIKCDKYKTVIGYLFDCGEQHFVGFDIIIF
;
A
#
# COMPACT_ATOMS: atom_id res chain seq x y z
N MET A 1 1.71 6.92 -11.49
CA MET A 1 2.72 6.03 -12.09
C MET A 1 2.31 4.58 -11.89
N LYS A 2 2.38 3.73 -12.94
CA LYS A 2 2.34 2.27 -12.77
C LYS A 2 3.78 1.77 -12.61
N LEU A 3 3.98 0.68 -11.88
CA LEU A 3 5.26 -0.02 -11.91
C LEU A 3 5.34 -0.85 -13.19
N ASP A 4 6.41 -0.65 -13.96
CA ASP A 4 6.77 -1.56 -15.03
C ASP A 4 7.45 -2.82 -14.48
N LYS A 5 7.61 -3.83 -15.35
CA LYS A 5 8.19 -5.13 -14.95
C LYS A 5 9.60 -5.00 -14.39
N GLN A 6 10.43 -4.09 -14.91
CA GLN A 6 11.80 -3.92 -14.47
C GLN A 6 11.84 -3.35 -13.04
N ARG A 7 11.01 -2.34 -12.76
CA ARG A 7 10.92 -1.76 -11.42
C ARG A 7 10.38 -2.75 -10.40
N VAL A 8 9.38 -3.57 -10.76
CA VAL A 8 8.92 -4.65 -9.87
C VAL A 8 10.05 -5.63 -9.56
N LYS A 9 10.85 -6.01 -10.57
CA LYS A 9 12.00 -6.90 -10.38
C LYS A 9 13.03 -6.28 -9.42
N ASN A 10 13.42 -5.02 -9.63
CA ASN A 10 14.36 -4.32 -8.75
C ASN A 10 13.87 -4.25 -7.30
N LEU A 11 12.56 -4.01 -7.10
CA LEU A 11 11.96 -4.01 -5.77
C LEU A 11 12.00 -5.38 -5.10
N LYS A 12 11.72 -6.46 -5.85
CA LYS A 12 11.86 -7.83 -5.33
C LYS A 12 13.30 -8.12 -4.89
N GLU A 13 14.27 -7.78 -5.72
CA GLU A 13 15.70 -7.97 -5.41
C GLU A 13 16.10 -7.18 -4.16
N TYR A 14 15.69 -5.90 -4.07
CA TYR A 14 15.94 -5.05 -2.90
C TYR A 14 15.33 -5.63 -1.61
N LEU A 15 14.13 -6.19 -1.69
CA LEU A 15 13.41 -6.79 -0.57
C LEU A 15 13.81 -8.26 -0.30
N GLY A 16 14.74 -8.83 -1.06
CA GLY A 16 15.15 -10.24 -0.93
C GLY A 16 14.03 -11.24 -1.27
N LEU A 17 13.05 -10.83 -2.08
CA LEU A 17 11.91 -11.65 -2.47
C LEU A 17 12.26 -12.57 -3.64
N THR A 18 11.64 -13.74 -3.66
CA THR A 18 11.77 -14.68 -4.77
C THR A 18 11.08 -14.16 -6.03
N ASP A 19 11.45 -14.69 -7.19
CA ASP A 19 10.80 -14.35 -8.46
C ASP A 19 9.30 -14.70 -8.46
N ALA A 20 8.88 -15.69 -7.65
CA ALA A 20 7.49 -16.10 -7.51
C ALA A 20 6.60 -15.04 -6.82
N ALA A 21 7.20 -14.09 -6.07
CA ALA A 21 6.45 -13.03 -5.41
C ALA A 21 5.60 -12.24 -6.40
N LYS A 22 4.32 -12.01 -6.11
CA LYS A 22 3.41 -11.31 -7.00
C LYS A 22 3.16 -9.90 -6.47
N PHE A 23 3.43 -8.89 -7.29
CA PHE A 23 3.05 -7.53 -6.94
C PHE A 23 1.52 -7.39 -6.97
N CYS A 24 0.92 -7.08 -5.82
CA CYS A 24 -0.52 -6.95 -5.64
C CYS A 24 -1.02 -5.53 -5.89
N GLY A 25 -0.16 -4.52 -5.67
CA GLY A 25 -0.50 -3.12 -5.82
C GLY A 25 0.14 -2.25 -4.75
N PHE A 26 -0.18 -0.96 -4.84
CA PHE A 26 0.15 0.01 -3.82
C PHE A 26 -0.91 0.00 -2.73
N VAL A 27 -0.48 0.11 -1.48
CA VAL A 27 -1.35 0.19 -0.29
C VAL A 27 -1.04 1.45 0.51
N ILE A 28 -1.97 1.88 1.35
CA ILE A 28 -1.77 3.03 2.25
C ILE A 28 -1.62 2.48 3.66
N HIS A 29 -0.44 2.63 4.23
CA HIS A 29 -0.08 2.16 5.58
C HIS A 29 -0.09 3.32 6.58
N ILE A 30 -0.46 3.01 7.81
CA ILE A 30 -0.47 3.89 8.97
C ILE A 30 0.61 3.37 9.92
N PRO A 31 1.81 3.97 9.91
CA PRO A 31 2.95 3.44 10.67
C PRO A 31 2.72 3.42 12.19
N GLU A 32 1.94 4.37 12.70
CA GLU A 32 1.67 4.51 14.13
C GLU A 32 0.95 3.28 14.72
N ASN A 33 0.04 2.68 13.95
CA ASN A 33 -0.81 1.57 14.40
C ASN A 33 -0.46 0.23 13.75
N ASP A 34 0.47 0.23 12.80
CA ASP A 34 0.73 -0.88 11.89
C ASP A 34 -0.55 -1.38 11.17
N GLU A 35 -1.33 -0.43 10.66
CA GLU A 35 -2.60 -0.70 9.97
C GLU A 35 -2.56 -0.22 8.51
N PHE A 36 -3.51 -0.72 7.72
CA PHE A 36 -3.74 -0.31 6.34
C PHE A 36 -5.12 0.32 6.17
N ILE A 37 -5.25 1.24 5.22
CA ILE A 37 -6.56 1.71 4.79
C ILE A 37 -7.28 0.58 4.03
N ALA A 38 -8.35 0.09 4.63
CA ALA A 38 -9.18 -1.00 4.10
C ALA A 38 -10.45 -0.49 3.41
N LYS A 39 -10.93 0.71 3.78
CA LYS A 39 -12.14 1.29 3.19
C LYS A 39 -12.09 2.81 3.18
N ILE A 40 -12.56 3.41 2.09
CA ILE A 40 -12.81 4.86 1.99
C ILE A 40 -14.20 5.04 1.40
N VAL A 41 -15.11 5.61 2.18
CA VAL A 41 -16.41 6.09 1.71
C VAL A 41 -16.49 7.58 1.99
N ASP A 42 -16.66 8.35 0.92
CA ASP A 42 -16.78 9.80 0.99
C ASP A 42 -17.80 10.23 -0.06
N ASN A 43 -18.93 10.75 0.42
CA ASN A 43 -20.03 11.22 -0.43
C ASN A 43 -20.34 12.71 -0.22
N GLY A 44 -19.42 13.47 0.41
CA GLY A 44 -19.59 14.88 0.72
C GLY A 44 -20.44 15.19 1.97
N PHE A 45 -21.25 14.24 2.45
CA PHE A 45 -22.00 14.36 3.70
C PHE A 45 -21.37 13.57 4.85
N VAL A 46 -20.84 12.38 4.51
CA VAL A 46 -20.22 11.46 5.46
C VAL A 46 -18.89 11.01 4.89
N LYS A 47 -17.89 10.98 5.77
CA LYS A 47 -16.57 10.42 5.52
C LYS A 47 -16.35 9.25 6.48
N LEU A 48 -16.24 8.04 5.93
CA LEU A 48 -15.94 6.83 6.68
C LEU A 48 -14.64 6.22 6.14
N ILE A 49 -13.66 6.07 7.03
CA ILE A 49 -12.40 5.41 6.76
C ILE A 49 -12.34 4.15 7.62
N GLY A 50 -12.10 3.01 6.98
CA GLY A 50 -11.90 1.72 7.64
C GLY A 50 -10.42 1.34 7.63
N TYR A 51 -9.96 0.78 8.75
CA TYR A 51 -8.59 0.34 8.96
C TYR A 51 -8.53 -1.18 9.17
N SER A 52 -7.42 -1.81 8.82
CA SER A 52 -7.17 -3.24 9.04
C SER A 52 -5.68 -3.51 9.23
N CYS A 53 -5.32 -4.34 10.20
CA CYS A 53 -3.96 -4.87 10.36
C CYS A 53 -3.61 -5.96 9.34
N ILE A 54 -4.61 -6.54 8.66
CA ILE A 54 -4.42 -7.59 7.67
C ILE A 54 -4.19 -6.93 6.29
N PRO A 55 -2.99 -7.07 5.67
CA PRO A 55 -2.67 -6.43 4.38
C PRO A 55 -3.60 -6.83 3.24
N ASP A 56 -4.21 -8.02 3.32
CA ASP A 56 -5.13 -8.50 2.30
C ASP A 56 -6.42 -7.69 2.17
N TYR A 57 -6.86 -7.10 3.29
CA TYR A 57 -8.03 -6.23 3.32
C TYR A 57 -7.70 -4.78 2.95
N ALA A 58 -6.42 -4.44 2.74
CA ALA A 58 -6.04 -3.12 2.28
C ALA A 58 -6.61 -2.84 0.89
N ILE A 59 -6.95 -1.58 0.63
CA ILE A 59 -7.29 -1.15 -0.74
C ILE A 59 -6.02 -1.23 -1.58
N LYS A 60 -6.05 -2.09 -2.60
CA LYS A 60 -4.94 -2.32 -3.53
C LYS A 60 -5.10 -1.39 -4.75
N TYR A 61 -4.19 -0.43 -4.90
CA TYR A 61 -4.17 0.48 -6.05
C TYR A 61 -3.20 -0.03 -7.11
N ASN A 62 -3.62 -0.05 -8.38
CA ASN A 62 -2.72 -0.40 -9.50
C ASN A 62 -1.78 0.74 -9.93
N ARG A 63 -1.92 1.91 -9.30
CA ARG A 63 -1.25 3.17 -9.69
C ARG A 63 -0.90 3.98 -8.44
N TYR A 64 0.37 4.37 -8.34
CA TYR A 64 0.90 5.15 -7.22
C TYR A 64 0.17 6.49 -7.03
N ASP A 65 -0.16 7.17 -8.13
CA ASP A 65 -0.89 8.45 -8.11
C ASP A 65 -2.33 8.31 -7.59
N ARG A 66 -2.95 7.14 -7.75
CA ARG A 66 -4.28 6.88 -7.16
C ARG A 66 -4.16 6.66 -5.66
N ALA A 67 -3.12 5.96 -5.21
CA ALA A 67 -2.85 5.76 -3.79
C ALA A 67 -2.57 7.09 -3.07
N ILE A 68 -1.76 7.99 -3.66
CA ILE A 68 -1.54 9.34 -3.12
C ILE A 68 -2.86 10.12 -3.03
N LYS A 69 -3.65 10.16 -4.10
CA LYS A 69 -4.92 10.90 -4.08
C LYS A 69 -5.87 10.39 -3.00
N ALA A 70 -5.86 9.08 -2.75
CA ALA A 70 -6.65 8.47 -1.69
C ALA A 70 -6.06 8.74 -0.30
N SER A 71 -4.74 8.76 -0.14
CA SER A 71 -4.10 9.05 1.15
C SER A 71 -4.32 10.49 1.59
N ILE A 72 -4.40 11.44 0.66
CA ILE A 72 -4.76 12.85 0.96
C ILE A 72 -6.16 12.93 1.59
N LYS A 73 -7.07 12.02 1.24
CA LYS A 73 -8.39 11.94 1.87
C LYS A 73 -8.34 11.36 3.29
N CYS A 74 -7.21 10.82 3.73
CA CYS A 74 -7.04 10.24 5.06
C CYS A 74 -6.24 11.22 5.93
N ASP A 75 -6.93 12.04 6.71
CA ASP A 75 -6.37 13.17 7.48
C ASP A 75 -6.18 12.87 8.97
N LYS A 76 -6.71 11.76 9.47
CA LYS A 76 -6.63 11.38 10.89
C LYS A 76 -5.21 10.98 11.33
N TYR A 77 -4.49 10.25 10.47
CA TYR A 77 -3.17 9.69 10.78
C TYR A 77 -2.17 10.03 9.69
N LYS A 78 -0.88 10.04 10.04
CA LYS A 78 0.19 10.06 9.04
C LYS A 78 0.16 8.75 8.25
N THR A 79 0.28 8.85 6.93
CA THR A 79 0.22 7.70 6.03
C THR A 79 1.45 7.61 5.13
N VAL A 80 1.83 6.40 4.79
CA VAL A 80 2.91 6.09 3.83
C VAL A 80 2.35 5.18 2.74
N ILE A 81 2.80 5.37 1.50
CA ILE A 81 2.44 4.48 0.41
C ILE A 81 3.41 3.30 0.39
N GLY A 82 2.89 2.09 0.55
CA GLY A 82 3.64 0.84 0.48
C GLY A 82 3.41 0.06 -0.80
N TYR A 83 4.28 -0.91 -1.05
CA TYR A 83 4.22 -1.91 -2.10
C TYR A 83 3.82 -3.26 -1.49
N LEU A 84 2.68 -3.81 -1.88
CA LEU A 84 2.24 -5.12 -1.40
C LEU A 84 2.69 -6.22 -2.37
N PHE A 85 3.35 -7.23 -1.83
CA PHE A 85 3.73 -8.47 -2.50
C PHE A 85 3.08 -9.66 -1.81
N ASP A 86 2.55 -10.57 -2.62
CA ASP A 86 2.07 -11.88 -2.21
C ASP A 86 3.15 -12.93 -2.51
N CYS A 87 3.58 -13.65 -1.49
CA CYS A 87 4.61 -14.68 -1.56
C CYS A 87 4.03 -16.09 -1.27
N GLY A 88 2.74 -16.29 -1.51
CA GLY A 88 2.03 -17.53 -1.21
C GLY A 88 1.42 -17.49 0.19
N GLU A 89 2.11 -18.04 1.18
CA GLU A 89 1.61 -18.10 2.56
C GLU A 89 1.77 -16.78 3.33
N GLN A 90 2.53 -15.84 2.78
CA GLN A 90 2.89 -14.59 3.46
C GLN A 90 2.76 -13.40 2.53
N HIS A 91 2.43 -12.26 3.14
CA HIS A 91 2.46 -10.96 2.48
C HIS A 91 3.68 -10.17 2.93
N PHE A 92 4.34 -9.53 1.98
CA PHE A 92 5.42 -8.58 2.24
C PHE A 92 4.96 -7.19 1.85
N VAL A 93 5.17 -6.23 2.75
CA VAL A 93 4.94 -4.82 2.47
C VAL A 93 6.28 -4.10 2.51
N GLY A 94 6.68 -3.57 1.36
CA GLY A 94 7.83 -2.67 1.26
C GLY A 94 7.37 -1.21 1.32
N PHE A 95 8.21 -0.32 1.86
CA PHE A 95 7.99 1.12 1.85
C PHE A 95 9.19 1.79 1.20
N ASP A 96 8.97 2.84 0.41
CA ASP A 96 10.08 3.71 0.04
C ASP A 96 10.55 4.40 1.33
N ILE A 97 11.83 4.24 1.68
CA ILE A 97 12.43 5.00 2.78
C ILE A 97 12.46 6.46 2.34
N ILE A 98 11.49 7.25 2.80
CA ILE A 98 11.63 8.71 2.81
C ILE A 98 12.49 9.03 4.04
N ILE A 99 13.80 9.14 3.81
CA ILE A 99 14.72 9.76 4.77
C ILE A 99 14.29 11.23 4.85
N PHE A 100 13.69 11.64 5.97
CA PHE A 100 13.50 13.06 6.30
C PHE A 100 14.77 13.62 6.93
#